data_AF-A0A2V0QJG6-F1
#
_entry.id   AF-A0A2V0QJG6-F1
#
_cell.length_a   1.000
_cell.length_b   1.000
_cell.length_c   1.000
_cell.angle_alpha   90.00
_cell.angle_beta   90.00
_cell.angle_gamma   90.00
#
_symmetry.space_group_name_H-M   'P 1'
#
loop_
_entity.id
_entity.type
_entity.pdbx_description
1 polymer ?
#
loop_
_entity_poly.entity_id
_entity_poly.type
_entity_poly.pdbx_seq_one_letter_code
_entity_poly.pdbx_strand_id
1 'polypeptide(L)'
;MDCAHIISNTKTAYIQLIVHFYGGRKVMGFFTKFGDGACDLAPLSGLVKNQVRAIARHFGAPESLVEKVPTADLEDLSPGKPDEASHGVTYAEIDAFLHGEPVREEAFRIICETYAKTQHKRELPYAP
;
A
#
# COMPACT_ATOMS: atom_id res chain seq x y z
N MET A 1 -9.53 -1.26 20.13
CA MET A 1 -10.03 -2.63 19.87
C MET A 1 -9.36 -3.07 18.58
N ASP A 2 -8.30 -3.86 18.72
CA ASP A 2 -7.38 -4.20 17.64
C ASP A 2 -8.05 -5.06 16.57
N CYS A 3 -7.86 -4.67 15.31
CA CYS A 3 -8.30 -5.43 14.13
C CYS A 3 -7.61 -6.80 13.98
N ALA A 4 -6.74 -7.19 14.92
CA ALA A 4 -5.97 -8.43 14.88
C ALA A 4 -6.77 -9.70 15.25
N HIS A 5 -8.01 -9.58 15.75
CA HIS A 5 -8.74 -10.74 16.30
C HIS A 5 -9.81 -11.41 15.42
N ILE A 6 -9.98 -11.00 14.16
CA ILE A 6 -10.92 -11.66 13.22
C ILE A 6 -10.13 -12.32 12.08
N ILE A 7 -9.44 -13.42 12.36
CA ILE A 7 -8.88 -14.27 11.31
C ILE A 7 -9.12 -15.74 11.67
N SER A 8 -10.33 -16.23 11.40
CA SER A 8 -10.74 -17.62 11.67
C SER A 8 -10.56 -18.57 10.47
N ASN A 9 -9.96 -18.12 9.35
CA ASN A 9 -9.71 -18.98 8.20
C ASN A 9 -8.37 -18.66 7.55
N THR A 10 -7.46 -19.64 7.53
CA THR A 10 -6.07 -19.48 7.08
C THR A 10 -5.98 -19.01 5.63
N LYS A 11 -6.89 -19.43 4.74
CA LYS A 11 -6.94 -18.93 3.36
C LYS A 11 -7.27 -17.44 3.26
N THR A 12 -8.26 -16.98 4.03
CA THR A 12 -8.67 -15.57 4.02
C THR A 12 -7.59 -14.68 4.63
N ALA A 13 -6.86 -15.18 5.63
CA ALA A 13 -5.71 -14.50 6.24
C ALA A 13 -4.64 -14.15 5.19
N TYR A 14 -4.20 -15.15 4.41
CA TYR A 14 -3.21 -14.96 3.36
C TYR A 14 -3.72 -14.00 2.28
N ILE A 15 -4.99 -14.12 1.88
CA ILE A 15 -5.62 -13.25 0.88
C ILE A 15 -5.74 -11.78 1.37
N GLN A 16 -6.03 -11.56 2.65
CA GLN A 16 -6.08 -10.22 3.24
C GLN A 16 -4.66 -9.60 3.35
N LEU A 17 -3.67 -10.42 3.71
CA LEU A 17 -2.26 -10.02 3.78
C LEU A 17 -1.72 -9.62 2.40
N ILE A 18 -2.19 -10.29 1.34
CA ILE A 18 -1.88 -9.97 -0.07
C ILE A 18 -2.19 -8.50 -0.40
N VAL A 19 -3.26 -7.92 0.14
CA VAL A 19 -3.72 -6.59 -0.29
C VAL A 19 -3.03 -5.44 0.46
N HIS A 20 -2.48 -5.69 1.65
CA HIS A 20 -2.08 -4.63 2.59
C HIS A 20 -0.69 -4.04 2.32
N PHE A 21 0.28 -4.89 1.99
CA PHE A 21 1.68 -4.48 1.78
C PHE A 21 2.07 -4.70 0.34
N TYR A 22 2.39 -3.62 -0.39
CA TYR A 22 2.97 -3.72 -1.72
C TYR A 22 3.86 -2.50 -1.98
N GLY A 23 4.73 -2.59 -2.98
CA GLY A 23 5.81 -1.63 -3.25
C GLY A 23 5.34 -0.17 -3.31
N GLY A 24 4.20 0.10 -3.97
CA GLY A 24 3.65 1.44 -4.13
C GLY A 24 3.37 2.17 -2.80
N ARG A 25 2.79 1.49 -1.81
CA ARG A 25 2.55 2.08 -0.48
C ARG A 25 3.83 2.43 0.26
N LYS A 26 4.88 1.61 0.13
CA LYS A 26 6.20 1.90 0.74
C LYS A 26 6.87 3.11 0.11
N VAL A 27 6.79 3.25 -1.21
CA VAL A 27 7.37 4.36 -1.98
C VAL A 27 6.69 5.67 -1.60
N MET A 28 5.36 5.67 -1.50
CA MET A 28 4.60 6.82 -1.03
C MET A 28 4.67 7.03 0.49
N GLY A 29 5.35 6.17 1.25
CA GLY A 29 5.38 6.22 2.71
C GLY A 29 3.98 6.17 3.35
N PHE A 30 3.01 5.57 2.63
CA PHE A 30 1.60 5.55 2.98
C PHE A 30 1.29 4.36 3.88
N PHE A 31 1.80 4.49 5.10
CA PHE A 31 1.55 3.61 6.22
C PHE A 31 1.84 4.40 7.50
N THR A 32 1.23 3.96 8.59
CA THR A 32 1.47 4.49 9.93
C THR A 32 2.75 3.87 10.45
N LYS A 33 3.74 4.72 10.78
CA LYS A 33 5.00 4.24 11.38
C LYS A 33 4.68 3.60 12.73
N PHE A 34 5.14 2.37 12.94
CA PHE A 34 4.82 1.52 14.09
C PHE A 34 3.34 1.06 14.21
N GLY A 35 2.49 1.41 13.24
CA GLY A 35 1.14 0.87 13.10
C GLY A 35 1.13 -0.25 12.07
N ASP A 36 0.40 -0.06 10.97
CA ASP A 36 0.41 -0.97 9.82
C ASP A 36 1.78 -1.05 9.12
N GLY A 37 2.74 -0.17 9.42
CA GLY A 37 4.11 -0.31 8.95
C GLY A 37 4.99 -1.32 9.72
N ALA A 38 4.56 -1.77 10.90
CA ALA A 38 5.34 -2.69 11.74
C ALA A 38 4.99 -4.15 11.43
N CYS A 39 5.92 -4.88 10.85
CA CYS A 39 5.79 -6.31 10.59
C CYS A 39 7.15 -7.00 10.67
N ASP A 40 7.18 -8.28 11.05
CA ASP A 40 8.41 -9.08 11.03
C ASP A 40 8.85 -9.41 9.60
N LEU A 41 7.89 -9.68 8.71
CA LEU A 41 8.12 -10.03 7.30
C LEU A 41 7.12 -9.31 6.39
N ALA A 42 7.62 -8.76 5.28
CA ALA A 42 6.81 -8.12 4.23
C ALA A 42 6.99 -8.84 2.88
N PRO A 43 6.35 -10.01 2.68
CA PRO A 43 6.62 -10.90 1.53
C PRO A 43 6.25 -10.32 0.16
N LEU A 44 5.47 -9.25 0.15
CA LEU A 44 4.97 -8.58 -1.04
C LEU A 44 5.68 -7.25 -1.28
N SER A 45 6.72 -6.96 -0.48
CA SER A 45 7.57 -5.81 -0.72
C SER A 45 8.24 -5.94 -2.08
N GLY A 46 8.09 -4.91 -2.91
CA GLY A 46 8.60 -4.89 -4.29
C GLY A 46 7.56 -5.22 -5.36
N LEU A 47 6.38 -5.72 -5.00
CA LEU A 47 5.31 -5.95 -5.99
C LEU A 47 4.51 -4.68 -6.26
N VAL A 48 4.15 -4.45 -7.52
CA VAL A 48 3.21 -3.39 -7.91
C VAL A 48 1.76 -3.84 -7.71
N LYS A 49 0.80 -2.90 -7.71
CA LYS A 49 -0.60 -3.23 -7.37
C LYS A 49 -1.18 -4.28 -8.30
N ASN A 50 -0.87 -4.21 -9.59
CA ASN A 50 -1.34 -5.17 -10.58
C ASN A 50 -0.81 -6.60 -10.35
N GLN A 51 0.46 -6.74 -9.94
CA GLN A 51 1.04 -8.05 -9.61
C GLN A 51 0.36 -8.66 -8.39
N VAL A 52 0.08 -7.85 -7.37
CA VAL A 52 -0.66 -8.27 -6.17
C VAL A 52 -2.07 -8.75 -6.52
N ARG A 53 -2.78 -8.02 -7.39
CA ARG A 53 -4.11 -8.43 -7.88
C ARG A 53 -4.05 -9.76 -8.65
N ALA A 54 -3.04 -9.95 -9.50
CA ALA A 54 -2.85 -11.19 -10.23
C ALA A 54 -2.63 -12.39 -9.29
N ILE A 55 -1.81 -12.22 -8.25
CA ILE A 55 -1.59 -13.23 -7.21
C ILE A 55 -2.90 -13.52 -6.47
N ALA A 56 -3.64 -12.48 -6.05
CA ALA A 56 -4.92 -12.66 -5.36
C ALA A 56 -5.93 -13.47 -6.20
N ARG A 57 -6.06 -13.16 -7.49
CA ARG A 57 -6.91 -13.94 -8.42
C ARG A 57 -6.44 -15.38 -8.55
N HIS A 58 -5.14 -15.59 -8.66
CA HIS A 58 -4.56 -16.94 -8.75
C HIS A 58 -4.89 -17.80 -7.51
N PHE A 59 -4.95 -17.19 -6.32
CA PHE A 59 -5.36 -17.86 -5.09
C PHE A 59 -6.88 -17.99 -4.89
N GLY A 60 -7.69 -17.53 -5.85
CA GLY A 60 -9.15 -17.62 -5.81
C GLY A 60 -9.81 -16.56 -4.94
N ALA A 61 -9.18 -15.40 -4.75
CA ALA A 61 -9.83 -14.27 -4.10
C ALA A 61 -11.06 -13.81 -4.90
N PRO A 62 -12.17 -13.42 -4.24
CA PRO A 62 -13.34 -12.89 -4.93
C PRO A 62 -13.01 -11.56 -5.61
N GLU A 63 -13.57 -11.33 -6.80
CA GLU A 63 -13.27 -10.13 -7.59
C GLU A 63 -13.63 -8.83 -6.86
N SER A 64 -14.67 -8.86 -6.01
CA SER A 64 -15.06 -7.75 -5.15
C SER A 64 -13.97 -7.33 -4.16
N LEU A 65 -13.08 -8.25 -3.77
CA LEU A 65 -11.92 -7.96 -2.93
C LEU A 65 -10.72 -7.48 -3.75
N VAL A 66 -10.50 -8.08 -4.92
CA VAL A 66 -9.37 -7.75 -5.80
C VAL A 66 -9.48 -6.33 -6.36
N GLU A 67 -10.68 -5.94 -6.78
CA GLU A 67 -10.97 -4.64 -7.40
C GLU A 67 -11.48 -3.59 -6.41
N LYS A 68 -11.49 -3.91 -5.10
CA LYS A 68 -11.84 -2.93 -4.07
C LYS A 68 -10.94 -1.70 -4.19
N VAL A 69 -11.56 -0.51 -4.23
CA VAL A 69 -10.84 0.76 -4.19
C VAL A 69 -10.00 0.82 -2.90
N PRO A 70 -8.67 1.00 -2.99
CA PRO A 70 -7.83 1.07 -1.81
C PRO A 70 -8.15 2.33 -0.98
N THR A 71 -8.40 2.10 0.31
CA THR A 71 -8.61 3.15 1.32
C THR A 71 -7.93 2.71 2.63
N ALA A 72 -7.36 3.66 3.36
CA ALA A 72 -6.88 3.46 4.73
C ALA A 72 -8.04 3.48 5.76
N ASP A 73 -9.15 4.13 5.43
CA ASP A 73 -10.35 4.27 6.26
C ASP A 73 -10.06 4.74 7.71
N LEU A 74 -9.20 5.76 7.84
CA LEU A 74 -8.76 6.33 9.13
C LEU A 74 -9.39 7.69 9.45
N GLU A 75 -10.08 8.32 8.50
CA GLU A 75 -10.63 9.68 8.66
C GLU A 75 -12.11 9.63 9.07
N ASP A 76 -12.43 9.97 10.33
CA ASP A 76 -13.81 10.00 10.85
C ASP A 76 -14.73 10.97 10.07
N LEU A 77 -14.14 12.07 9.57
CA LEU A 77 -14.84 13.11 8.81
C LEU A 77 -14.98 12.76 7.32
N SER A 78 -14.30 11.73 6.84
CA SER A 78 -14.29 11.31 5.43
C SER A 78 -14.05 9.81 5.32
N PRO A 79 -14.99 8.98 5.80
CA PRO A 79 -14.87 7.53 5.77
C PRO A 79 -14.77 7.01 4.33
N GLY A 80 -13.92 6.00 4.12
CA GLY A 80 -13.71 5.39 2.81
C GLY A 80 -12.98 6.27 1.78
N LYS A 81 -12.34 7.38 2.21
CA LYS A 81 -11.57 8.25 1.31
C LYS A 81 -10.53 7.44 0.52
N PRO A 82 -10.52 7.53 -0.82
CA PRO A 82 -9.55 6.81 -1.64
C PRO A 82 -8.12 7.28 -1.38
N ASP A 83 -7.18 6.33 -1.33
CA ASP A 83 -5.76 6.63 -1.11
C ASP A 83 -5.25 7.64 -2.18
N GLU A 84 -5.64 7.46 -3.44
CA GLU A 84 -5.25 8.33 -4.56
C GLU A 84 -5.67 9.79 -4.36
N ALA A 85 -6.82 10.03 -3.72
CA ALA A 85 -7.31 11.38 -3.42
C ALA A 85 -6.45 12.09 -2.37
N SER A 86 -5.85 11.32 -1.44
CA SER A 86 -4.92 11.85 -0.44
C SER A 86 -3.52 12.10 -0.99
N HIS A 87 -3.14 11.37 -2.04
CA HIS A 87 -1.81 11.44 -2.65
C HIS A 87 -1.68 12.45 -3.78
N GLY A 88 -2.77 12.75 -4.50
CA GLY A 88 -2.71 13.54 -5.72
C GLY A 88 -2.03 12.80 -6.90
N VAL A 89 -1.80 11.49 -6.75
CA VAL A 89 -1.28 10.59 -7.79
C VAL A 89 -2.05 9.28 -7.76
N THR A 90 -2.23 8.68 -8.94
CA THR A 90 -2.93 7.41 -9.11
C THR A 90 -2.00 6.22 -8.87
N TYR A 91 -2.57 5.06 -8.55
CA TYR A 91 -1.78 3.82 -8.44
C TYR A 91 -1.19 3.38 -9.77
N ALA A 92 -1.83 3.71 -10.89
CA ALA A 92 -1.26 3.47 -12.22
C ALA A 92 0.01 4.30 -12.44
N GLU A 93 0.02 5.58 -12.04
CA GLU A 93 1.22 6.43 -12.11
C GLU A 93 2.33 5.93 -11.17
N ILE A 94 1.99 5.45 -9.97
CA ILE A 94 2.97 4.87 -9.04
C ILE A 94 3.56 3.57 -9.59
N ASP A 95 2.73 2.68 -10.12
CA ASP A 95 3.17 1.42 -10.72
C ASP A 95 4.06 1.68 -11.94
N ALA A 96 3.67 2.60 -12.83
CA ALA A 96 4.46 3.03 -13.99
C ALA A 96 5.83 3.61 -13.56
N PHE A 97 5.85 4.48 -12.53
CA PHE A 97 7.09 5.00 -11.96
C PHE A 97 8.01 3.89 -11.46
N LEU A 98 7.47 2.87 -10.78
CA LEU A 98 8.25 1.74 -10.28
C LEU A 98 8.77 0.82 -11.39
N HIS A 99 8.08 0.76 -12.52
CA HIS A 99 8.52 0.05 -13.71
C HIS A 99 9.49 0.86 -14.59
N GLY A 100 9.76 2.13 -14.25
CA GLY A 100 10.59 3.03 -15.07
C GLY A 100 9.90 3.49 -16.35
N GLU A 101 8.57 3.38 -16.40
CA GLU A 101 7.75 3.85 -17.51
C GLU A 101 7.55 5.37 -17.44
N PRO A 102 7.24 6.03 -18.58
CA PRO A 102 6.98 7.46 -18.59
C PRO A 102 5.72 7.79 -17.79
N VAL A 103 5.87 8.72 -16.85
CA VAL A 103 4.77 9.28 -16.05
C VAL A 103 4.67 10.78 -16.25
N ARG A 104 3.53 11.33 -15.86
CA ARG A 104 3.29 12.78 -15.88
C ARG A 104 4.30 13.47 -14.97
N GLU A 105 4.86 14.60 -15.41
CA GLU A 105 5.96 15.30 -14.70
C GLU A 105 5.59 15.68 -13.25
N GLU A 106 4.35 16.14 -13.05
CA GLU A 106 3.83 16.44 -11.71
C GLU A 106 3.79 15.18 -10.81
N ALA A 107 3.36 14.03 -11.35
CA ALA A 107 3.30 12.79 -10.60
C ALA A 107 4.70 12.33 -10.19
N PHE A 108 5.67 12.41 -11.11
CA PHE A 108 7.08 12.13 -10.81
C PHE A 108 7.59 12.98 -9.64
N ARG A 109 7.33 14.30 -9.69
CA ARG A 109 7.75 15.23 -8.64
C ARG A 109 7.10 14.90 -7.29
N ILE A 110 5.78 14.67 -7.27
CA ILE A 110 5.05 14.29 -6.05
C ILE A 110 5.61 13.00 -5.45
N ILE A 111 5.88 11.98 -6.28
CA ILE A 111 6.41 10.69 -5.84
C ILE A 111 7.82 10.88 -5.24
N CYS A 112 8.73 11.56 -5.93
CA CYS A 112 10.09 11.81 -5.45
C CYS A 112 10.12 12.63 -4.15
N GLU A 113 9.34 13.71 -4.08
CA GLU A 113 9.26 14.53 -2.87
C GLU A 113 8.70 13.76 -1.69
N THR A 114 7.60 13.03 -1.90
CA THR A 114 6.97 12.19 -0.87
C THR A 114 7.94 11.10 -0.41
N TYR A 115 8.67 10.48 -1.35
CA TYR A 115 9.68 9.48 -1.02
C TYR A 115 10.75 10.09 -0.12
N ALA A 116 11.35 11.23 -0.48
CA ALA A 116 12.35 11.88 0.35
C ALA A 116 11.81 12.27 1.74
N LYS A 117 10.64 12.91 1.81
CA LYS A 117 10.01 13.35 3.07
C LYS A 117 9.71 12.19 4.03
N THR A 118 9.42 11.01 3.49
CA THR A 118 9.04 9.82 4.28
C THR A 118 10.19 8.84 4.54
N GLN A 119 11.44 9.20 4.22
CA GLN A 119 12.62 8.34 4.39
C GLN A 119 12.73 7.78 5.81
N HIS A 120 12.45 8.60 6.82
CA HIS A 120 12.46 8.22 8.23
C HIS A 120 11.49 7.08 8.60
N LYS A 121 10.52 6.74 7.75
CA LYS A 121 9.58 5.62 7.97
C LYS A 121 10.17 4.28 7.50
N ARG A 122 11.22 4.31 6.67
CA ARG A 122 11.89 3.13 6.09
C ARG A 122 13.26 2.85 6.72
N GLU A 123 13.69 3.71 7.64
CA GLU A 123 14.93 3.57 8.39
C GLU A 123 14.65 3.31 9.87
N LEU A 124 15.62 2.69 10.54
CA LEU A 124 15.61 2.57 11.98
C LEU A 124 15.65 3.97 12.63
N PRO A 125 15.10 4.12 13.85
CA PRO A 125 15.23 5.37 14.59
C PRO A 125 16.69 5.81 14.64
N TYR A 126 16.93 7.06 14.26
CA TYR A 126 18.28 7.62 14.32
C TYR A 126 18.71 7.75 15.77
N ALA A 127 19.90 7.23 16.08
CA ALA A 127 20.58 7.46 17.36
C ALA A 127 21.72 8.47 17.13
N PRO A 128 21.90 9.45 18.02
CA PRO A 128 22.95 10.46 17.92
C PRO A 128 24.36 9.88 18.09
#